data_AF-A0A9D0YA32-F1
#
_entry.id   AF-A0A9D0YA32-F1
#
_cell.length_a   1.000
_cell.length_b   1.000
_cell.length_c   1.000
_cell.angle_alpha   90.00
_cell.angle_beta   90.00
_cell.angle_gamma   90.00
#
_symmetry.space_group_name_H-M   'P 1'
#
loop_
_entity.id
_entity.type
_entity.pdbx_description
1 polymer ?
#
loop_
_entity_poly.entity_id
_entity_poly.type
_entity_poly.pdbx_seq_one_letter_code
_entity_poly.pdbx_strand_id
1 'polypeptide(L)'
;MQLVSCRRRKDSMTPVTRSRYAASLLQPKPRCRTVIQPIELAAIMIIRLPECDIRNLAVLAASVLLMALIAGCNGQPTEQKFPTPDPHALIPPPGPVTGAADLSVWVPDGWRSPIDYDEASLEISVAWANRGTAMAEDYAIVLKSDGQPVFRWEKPLLAPGSERIEVLSLNDVPGAYLLLQGRHNLELVLDPEGSVPELDRGNNSFALERDFNFQLPDLRPGAPADSNWPGPVVIGGSDLVYGREDGAAERGYFLAYGVTYHGDERAQAWPQQDSIDVNGHQINQWEFFYDLGALSRPGDVQVHALPIWKVAMGNRPLLLGDQPFTINIDESNAVLESDEQNNTLSGAVRLLPSRTRTIVDARDSGAPTVHPVYAVPAGALDEQWDINGAIESIVADLQAWLRVRTDGRGIIWDEVDGSLDITFVRLERSASELAGFSKPWEAVAEELHRKGLNDPNKIYAVWHPKVSRVPGTLLCGVQTEYESVPYAFSFFERVVDGKNICVNQPVTMTHELFHAFGAVAPCAPNYASDDDGLLSAHVDDDSNDLMYSGDRFGIPIELDEGHDDYFDHDIPGCVDTADSPYLEPRG
;
A
#
# COMPACT_ATOMS: atom_id res chain seq x y z
N MET A 1 19.49 -12.36 -62.68
CA MET A 1 20.36 -13.50 -63.05
C MET A 1 20.04 -14.67 -62.11
N GLN A 2 20.00 -15.89 -62.64
CA GLN A 2 19.49 -17.16 -62.07
C GLN A 2 19.79 -17.43 -60.58
N LEU A 3 18.78 -17.92 -59.82
CA LEU A 3 18.66 -19.24 -59.13
C LEU A 3 19.89 -19.63 -58.28
N VAL A 4 19.77 -20.07 -57.02
CA VAL A 4 19.26 -21.39 -56.60
C VAL A 4 19.12 -21.42 -55.07
N SER A 5 18.03 -22.02 -54.57
CA SER A 5 17.81 -22.36 -53.16
C SER A 5 18.61 -23.60 -52.72
N CYS A 6 18.90 -23.74 -51.43
CA CYS A 6 18.97 -25.06 -50.81
C CYS A 6 18.36 -25.04 -49.40
N ARG A 7 17.56 -26.07 -49.10
CA ARG A 7 16.66 -26.24 -47.95
C ARG A 7 17.04 -27.55 -47.25
N ARG A 8 16.72 -27.64 -45.94
CA ARG A 8 16.62 -28.83 -45.05
C ARG A 8 17.96 -29.32 -44.43
N ARG A 9 18.01 -29.83 -43.18
CA ARG A 9 16.99 -30.49 -42.33
C ARG A 9 17.41 -30.47 -40.83
N LYS A 10 16.39 -30.60 -39.96
CA LYS A 10 16.43 -30.88 -38.50
C LYS A 10 17.09 -32.23 -38.16
N ASP A 11 17.61 -32.35 -36.93
CA ASP A 11 17.40 -33.43 -35.93
C ASP A 11 18.21 -33.10 -34.65
N SER A 12 17.59 -32.71 -33.52
CA SER A 12 17.20 -33.50 -32.32
C SER A 12 18.36 -34.10 -31.49
N MET A 13 18.51 -33.67 -30.22
CA MET A 13 18.58 -34.50 -28.99
C MET A 13 19.22 -33.74 -27.80
N THR A 14 18.46 -33.63 -26.70
CA THR A 14 18.81 -33.32 -25.29
C THR A 14 19.63 -34.44 -24.62
N PRO A 15 19.94 -34.41 -23.30
CA PRO A 15 20.67 -33.43 -22.48
C PRO A 15 21.82 -34.11 -21.68
N VAL A 16 22.70 -33.37 -20.98
CA VAL A 16 23.67 -33.96 -20.03
C VAL A 16 23.67 -33.21 -18.68
N THR A 17 23.50 -34.01 -17.62
CA THR A 17 23.48 -33.68 -16.18
C THR A 17 24.81 -33.88 -15.45
N ARG A 18 24.91 -33.27 -14.24
CA ARG A 18 25.84 -33.48 -13.08
C ARG A 18 27.20 -32.75 -13.15
N SER A 19 27.80 -32.21 -12.08
CA SER A 19 27.85 -32.61 -10.66
C SER A 19 28.36 -31.47 -9.73
N ARG A 20 28.25 -31.73 -8.41
CA ARG A 20 28.45 -30.92 -7.18
C ARG A 20 29.92 -30.75 -6.67
N TYR A 21 30.03 -29.94 -5.59
CA TYR A 21 31.01 -29.85 -4.47
C TYR A 21 32.18 -28.85 -4.65
N ALA A 22 32.66 -28.05 -3.67
CA ALA A 22 32.44 -27.90 -2.21
C ALA A 22 32.98 -26.53 -1.71
N ALA A 23 32.65 -26.19 -0.45
CA ALA A 23 32.98 -24.99 0.33
C ALA A 23 34.46 -24.88 0.83
N SER A 24 34.90 -23.68 1.27
CA SER A 24 35.27 -23.36 2.69
C SER A 24 35.85 -21.94 2.93
N LEU A 25 35.51 -21.36 4.11
CA LEU A 25 36.32 -20.55 5.09
C LEU A 25 36.50 -18.99 5.01
N LEU A 26 35.74 -18.29 5.88
CA LEU A 26 36.07 -17.32 6.97
C LEU A 26 37.02 -16.08 6.80
N GLN A 27 36.40 -14.87 6.82
CA GLN A 27 36.59 -13.57 7.56
C GLN A 27 38.00 -12.97 7.91
N PRO A 28 38.20 -11.65 8.29
CA PRO A 28 37.25 -10.57 8.69
C PRO A 28 37.49 -9.12 8.13
N LYS A 29 36.62 -8.17 8.56
CA LYS A 29 36.47 -6.71 8.23
C LYS A 29 37.69 -5.79 8.52
N PRO A 30 37.62 -4.52 8.05
CA PRO A 30 37.59 -3.40 9.01
C PRO A 30 36.50 -2.33 8.76
N ARG A 31 36.19 -1.58 9.83
CA ARG A 31 35.21 -0.49 9.95
C ARG A 31 35.78 0.86 9.46
N CYS A 32 34.95 1.70 8.85
CA CYS A 32 35.07 3.16 8.91
C CYS A 32 33.72 3.79 9.23
N ARG A 33 33.76 4.75 10.17
CA ARG A 33 32.65 5.57 10.69
C ARG A 33 32.48 6.78 9.79
N THR A 34 31.24 7.13 9.45
CA THR A 34 30.89 8.50 9.05
C THR A 34 29.65 8.91 9.85
N VAL A 35 29.78 10.00 10.60
CA VAL A 35 28.70 10.72 11.28
C VAL A 35 28.75 12.12 10.70
N ILE A 36 27.72 12.54 9.96
CA ILE A 36 27.35 13.96 9.77
C ILE A 36 25.81 14.08 9.69
N GLN A 37 25.36 15.12 10.38
CA GLN A 37 24.03 15.59 10.83
C GLN A 37 22.92 15.72 9.77
N PRO A 38 21.63 15.67 10.18
CA PRO A 38 20.53 16.16 9.37
C PRO A 38 20.57 17.70 9.31
N ILE A 39 20.50 18.22 8.09
CA ILE A 39 20.28 19.64 7.79
C ILE A 39 18.78 19.90 7.97
N GLU A 40 18.44 20.84 8.85
CA GLU A 40 17.13 21.49 8.84
C GLU A 40 16.97 22.28 7.53
N LEU A 41 15.90 22.00 6.80
CA LEU A 41 15.30 22.97 5.88
C LEU A 41 13.79 22.87 6.01
N ALA A 42 13.24 23.84 6.73
CA ALA A 42 11.84 24.11 6.84
C ALA A 42 11.26 24.49 5.47
N ALA A 43 10.21 23.79 5.06
CA ALA A 43 9.19 24.32 4.16
C ALA A 43 7.84 24.14 4.86
N ILE A 44 7.50 25.17 5.65
CA ILE A 44 6.17 25.35 6.21
C ILE A 44 5.27 25.77 5.05
N MET A 45 4.43 24.86 4.55
CA MET A 45 3.29 25.22 3.71
C MET A 45 2.04 25.21 4.59
N ILE A 46 1.71 26.38 5.16
CA ILE A 46 0.42 26.62 5.81
C ILE A 46 -0.61 26.79 4.69
N ILE A 47 -1.43 25.76 4.47
CA ILE A 47 -2.66 25.92 3.70
C ILE A 47 -3.71 26.51 4.64
N ARG A 48 -4.06 27.78 4.38
CA ARG A 48 -5.22 28.45 4.96
C ARG A 48 -6.49 27.85 4.36
N LEU A 49 -7.39 27.33 5.19
CA LEU A 49 -8.79 27.18 4.83
C LEU A 49 -9.51 28.52 5.04
N PRO A 50 -10.36 28.97 4.10
CA PRO A 50 -11.08 30.24 4.24
C PRO A 50 -12.30 30.09 5.17
N GLU A 51 -12.36 31.01 6.13
CA GLU A 51 -13.54 31.62 6.75
C GLU A 51 -14.72 30.73 7.17
N CYS A 52 -14.80 30.43 8.47
CA CYS A 52 -16.07 30.36 9.18
C CYS A 52 -16.09 31.41 10.30
N ASP A 53 -16.94 32.41 10.13
CA ASP A 53 -17.20 33.52 11.06
C ASP A 53 -18.01 33.00 12.26
N ILE A 54 -17.38 32.95 13.45
CA ILE A 54 -18.11 32.97 14.72
C ILE A 54 -17.48 34.03 15.62
N ARG A 55 -18.02 35.25 15.52
CA ARG A 55 -17.91 36.28 16.54
C ARG A 55 -18.47 35.78 17.88
N ASN A 56 -17.74 36.13 18.94
CA ASN A 56 -18.07 36.07 20.38
C ASN A 56 -17.70 34.79 21.12
N LEU A 57 -16.48 34.73 21.64
CA LEU A 57 -16.26 34.70 23.09
C LEU A 57 -14.83 35.15 23.43
N ALA A 58 -14.72 36.39 23.90
CA ALA A 58 -13.58 36.88 24.65
C ALA A 58 -13.70 36.41 26.12
N VAL A 59 -12.61 36.57 26.90
CA VAL A 59 -12.47 36.41 28.37
C VAL A 59 -11.97 34.99 28.74
N LEU A 60 -10.78 34.67 29.29
CA LEU A 60 -9.66 35.31 30.01
C LEU A 60 -8.34 34.62 29.55
N ALA A 61 -7.22 35.30 29.26
CA ALA A 61 -6.28 35.95 30.18
C ALA A 61 -5.59 35.03 31.25
N ALA A 62 -4.39 34.58 30.89
CA ALA A 62 -3.11 34.73 31.61
C ALA A 62 -2.82 33.99 32.94
N SER A 63 -1.57 33.48 32.97
CA SER A 63 -0.70 33.25 34.15
C SER A 63 -0.94 31.91 34.89
N VAL A 64 0.04 31.11 35.36
CA VAL A 64 1.31 31.41 36.04
C VAL A 64 2.23 30.17 35.98
N LEU A 65 3.52 30.43 35.78
CA LEU A 65 4.65 29.54 36.05
C LEU A 65 4.99 29.54 37.56
N LEU A 66 5.45 28.40 38.10
CA LEU A 66 6.34 28.26 39.28
C LEU A 66 5.69 27.95 40.66
N MET A 67 5.98 26.77 41.23
CA MET A 67 6.78 26.56 42.47
C MET A 67 6.42 25.26 43.19
N ALA A 68 7.46 24.55 43.61
CA ALA A 68 7.44 23.46 44.55
C ALA A 68 7.30 23.92 46.02
N LEU A 69 6.93 22.96 46.88
CA LEU A 69 7.30 22.79 48.31
C LEU A 69 6.52 23.56 49.41
N ILE A 70 5.64 22.82 50.15
CA ILE A 70 5.77 22.38 51.57
C ILE A 70 4.43 22.25 52.35
N ALA A 71 4.28 21.05 52.94
CA ALA A 71 3.60 20.63 54.19
C ALA A 71 2.06 20.65 54.38
N GLY A 72 1.51 19.45 54.61
CA GLY A 72 1.15 19.05 55.98
C GLY A 72 -0.27 18.48 56.24
N CYS A 73 -0.33 17.15 56.46
CA CYS A 73 -1.26 16.37 57.32
C CYS A 73 -2.76 16.28 56.89
N ASN A 74 -3.48 15.16 56.98
CA ASN A 74 -3.28 13.85 57.60
C ASN A 74 -4.39 12.88 57.11
N GLY A 75 -4.12 11.57 56.99
CA GLY A 75 -5.16 10.54 57.07
C GLY A 75 -5.00 9.31 56.17
N GLN A 76 -3.96 8.47 56.37
CA GLN A 76 -3.96 7.09 55.90
C GLN A 76 -4.02 6.12 57.10
N PRO A 77 -4.75 4.98 56.99
CA PRO A 77 -4.76 3.95 58.03
C PRO A 77 -3.41 3.25 58.10
N THR A 78 -2.97 2.97 59.32
CA THR A 78 -1.73 2.28 59.67
C THR A 78 -1.57 0.95 58.93
N GLU A 79 -0.59 0.90 58.03
CA GLU A 79 -0.07 -0.34 57.45
C GLU A 79 0.78 -1.07 58.51
N GLN A 80 0.54 -2.37 58.65
CA GLN A 80 1.27 -3.23 59.57
C GLN A 80 2.72 -3.33 59.09
N LYS A 81 3.65 -2.84 59.92
CA LYS A 81 5.09 -2.92 59.66
C LYS A 81 5.52 -4.39 59.70
N PHE A 82 5.59 -5.06 58.55
CA PHE A 82 6.31 -6.31 58.42
C PHE A 82 7.83 -6.03 58.47
N PRO A 83 8.62 -6.93 59.06
CA PRO A 83 10.06 -6.73 59.15
C PRO A 83 10.66 -6.64 57.74
N THR A 84 11.52 -5.64 57.51
CA THR A 84 12.43 -5.62 56.37
C THR A 84 13.21 -6.95 56.34
N PRO A 85 13.20 -7.71 55.23
CA PRO A 85 14.10 -8.83 55.09
C PRO A 85 15.54 -8.31 55.16
N ASP A 86 16.36 -9.02 55.92
CA ASP A 86 17.79 -8.78 55.98
C ASP A 86 18.38 -8.99 54.57
N PRO A 87 19.09 -8.00 53.97
CA PRO A 87 19.80 -8.18 52.68
C PRO A 87 20.90 -9.25 52.74
N HIS A 88 21.17 -9.80 53.92
CA HIS A 88 22.11 -10.88 54.16
C HIS A 88 21.48 -12.05 54.90
N ALA A 89 20.26 -12.46 54.51
CA ALA A 89 19.80 -13.82 54.76
C ALA A 89 20.70 -14.81 53.98
N LEU A 90 21.83 -15.12 54.62
CA LEU A 90 22.87 -16.09 54.32
C LEU A 90 22.63 -16.92 53.06
N ILE A 91 23.43 -16.62 52.03
CA ILE A 91 23.85 -17.58 51.00
C ILE A 91 24.23 -18.87 51.75
N PRO A 92 23.52 -19.99 51.59
CA PRO A 92 23.97 -21.24 52.19
C PRO A 92 25.31 -21.61 51.53
N PRO A 93 26.34 -22.00 52.29
CA PRO A 93 27.58 -22.50 51.70
C PRO A 93 27.25 -23.70 50.80
N PRO A 94 28.02 -23.93 49.72
CA PRO A 94 27.77 -25.07 48.84
C PRO A 94 27.74 -26.34 49.68
N GLY A 95 26.60 -27.02 49.65
CA GLY A 95 26.42 -28.32 50.28
C GLY A 95 27.46 -29.32 49.75
N PRO A 96 27.64 -30.46 50.43
CA PRO A 96 28.57 -31.49 49.99
C PRO A 96 28.33 -31.82 48.52
N VAL A 97 29.42 -31.95 47.74
CA VAL A 97 29.41 -32.30 46.32
C VAL A 97 28.56 -33.55 46.11
N THR A 98 27.32 -33.30 45.75
CA THR A 98 26.30 -34.25 45.36
C THR A 98 26.03 -33.85 43.93
N GLY A 99 26.31 -34.74 42.98
CA GLY A 99 26.23 -34.46 41.54
C GLY A 99 24.80 -34.26 41.03
N ALA A 100 23.99 -33.50 41.75
CA ALA A 100 22.62 -33.14 41.44
C ALA A 100 22.50 -31.63 41.18
N ALA A 101 21.50 -31.28 40.39
CA ALA A 101 21.09 -29.89 40.19
C ALA A 101 20.30 -29.40 41.42
N ASP A 102 20.05 -28.10 41.50
CA ASP A 102 19.18 -27.49 42.51
C ASP A 102 18.52 -26.27 41.87
N LEU A 103 17.38 -26.45 41.20
CA LEU A 103 16.66 -25.35 40.58
C LEU A 103 15.96 -24.57 41.67
N SER A 104 16.15 -23.26 41.65
CA SER A 104 15.49 -22.38 42.61
C SER A 104 15.05 -21.10 41.94
N VAL A 105 13.87 -20.64 42.31
CA VAL A 105 13.46 -19.27 42.03
C VAL A 105 14.41 -18.31 42.74
N TRP A 106 14.75 -17.21 42.07
CA TRP A 106 15.71 -16.23 42.60
C TRP A 106 15.27 -14.81 42.25
N VAL A 107 15.65 -13.83 43.07
CA VAL A 107 15.30 -12.42 42.89
C VAL A 107 16.53 -11.67 42.35
N PRO A 108 16.52 -11.23 41.09
CA PRO A 108 17.55 -10.36 40.52
C PRO A 108 17.73 -9.05 41.28
N ASP A 109 18.91 -8.47 41.18
CA ASP A 109 19.18 -7.14 41.73
C ASP A 109 18.22 -6.10 41.13
N GLY A 110 17.49 -5.39 41.99
CA GLY A 110 16.50 -4.40 41.59
C GLY A 110 15.07 -4.94 41.44
N TRP A 111 14.89 -6.26 41.44
CA TRP A 111 13.55 -6.87 41.43
C TRP A 111 12.97 -6.98 42.84
N ARG A 112 11.63 -7.01 42.92
CA ARG A 112 10.91 -7.21 44.19
C ARG A 112 10.61 -8.69 44.47
N SER A 113 10.59 -9.52 43.43
CA SER A 113 10.24 -10.94 43.47
C SER A 113 10.87 -11.66 42.27
N PRO A 114 10.90 -13.01 42.24
CA PRO A 114 11.38 -13.79 41.09
C PRO A 114 10.55 -13.65 39.81
N ILE A 115 9.36 -13.05 39.93
CA ILE A 115 8.53 -12.61 38.81
C ILE A 115 8.52 -11.09 38.87
N ASP A 116 8.84 -10.45 37.76
CA ASP A 116 8.74 -9.02 37.54
C ASP A 116 7.88 -8.75 36.31
N TYR A 117 7.38 -7.53 36.18
CA TYR A 117 6.51 -7.17 35.08
C TYR A 117 6.64 -5.69 34.74
N ASP A 118 6.51 -5.39 33.46
CA ASP A 118 6.45 -4.03 32.95
C ASP A 118 5.18 -3.88 32.11
N GLU A 119 4.19 -3.17 32.65
CA GLU A 119 2.94 -2.89 31.95
C GLU A 119 3.13 -1.95 30.74
N ALA A 120 4.24 -1.20 30.68
CA ALA A 120 4.54 -0.31 29.58
C ALA A 120 5.15 -1.07 28.38
N SER A 121 6.00 -2.08 28.63
CA SER A 121 6.52 -2.96 27.57
C SER A 121 5.66 -4.21 27.33
N LEU A 122 4.64 -4.44 28.16
CA LEU A 122 3.78 -5.64 28.16
C LEU A 122 4.61 -6.93 28.30
N GLU A 123 5.59 -6.91 29.21
CA GLU A 123 6.49 -8.01 29.45
C GLU A 123 6.33 -8.57 30.86
N ILE A 124 6.34 -9.89 30.97
CA ILE A 124 6.48 -10.60 32.24
C ILE A 124 7.84 -11.29 32.24
N SER A 125 8.66 -10.95 33.22
CA SER A 125 10.00 -11.50 33.35
C SER A 125 10.04 -12.48 34.53
N VAL A 126 10.66 -13.65 34.32
CA VAL A 126 10.81 -14.68 35.35
C VAL A 126 12.27 -15.04 35.52
N ALA A 127 12.71 -15.22 36.76
CA ALA A 127 14.10 -15.47 37.10
C ALA A 127 14.27 -16.73 37.94
N TRP A 128 15.26 -17.54 37.57
CA TRP A 128 15.62 -18.75 38.30
C TRP A 128 17.13 -19.03 38.19
N ALA A 129 17.60 -19.93 39.05
CA ALA A 129 19.01 -20.31 39.12
C ALA A 129 19.15 -21.82 39.30
N ASN A 130 20.30 -22.35 38.90
CA ASN A 130 20.75 -23.67 39.30
C ASN A 130 21.85 -23.49 40.35
N ARG A 131 21.52 -23.71 41.63
CA ARG A 131 22.46 -23.57 42.76
C ARG A 131 23.21 -24.88 43.06
N GLY A 132 22.91 -25.94 42.29
CA GLY A 132 23.50 -27.26 42.44
C GLY A 132 24.88 -27.35 41.80
N THR A 133 25.42 -28.57 41.78
CA THR A 133 26.75 -28.84 41.20
C THR A 133 26.71 -29.65 39.90
N ALA A 134 25.51 -30.03 39.43
CA ALA A 134 25.28 -30.68 38.15
C ALA A 134 24.36 -29.87 37.23
N MET A 135 24.43 -30.16 35.93
CA MET A 135 23.63 -29.52 34.89
C MET A 135 22.14 -29.84 35.09
N ALA A 136 21.27 -28.85 34.89
CA ALA A 136 19.83 -29.06 34.77
C ALA A 136 19.43 -29.03 33.29
N GLU A 137 18.82 -30.12 32.82
CA GLU A 137 18.43 -30.33 31.41
C GLU A 137 17.01 -30.89 31.35
N ASP A 138 16.34 -30.75 30.20
CA ASP A 138 15.06 -31.40 29.88
C ASP A 138 13.91 -31.21 30.90
N TYR A 139 13.92 -30.09 31.64
CA TYR A 139 12.80 -29.68 32.49
C TYR A 139 11.90 -28.67 31.78
N ALA A 140 10.87 -28.18 32.47
CA ALA A 140 10.07 -27.07 32.00
C ALA A 140 9.90 -26.02 33.08
N ILE A 141 9.49 -24.83 32.65
CA ILE A 141 9.12 -23.73 33.52
C ILE A 141 7.70 -23.36 33.15
N VAL A 142 6.83 -23.27 34.15
CA VAL A 142 5.43 -22.93 33.92
C VAL A 142 5.09 -21.69 34.73
N LEU A 143 4.60 -20.66 34.04
CA LEU A 143 3.89 -19.55 34.65
C LEU A 143 2.40 -19.90 34.67
N LYS A 144 1.79 -19.86 35.85
CA LYS A 144 0.36 -20.05 36.03
C LYS A 144 -0.30 -18.78 36.55
N SER A 145 -1.59 -18.64 36.24
CA SER A 145 -2.51 -17.66 36.82
C SER A 145 -3.70 -18.42 37.39
N ASP A 146 -4.01 -18.20 38.67
CA ASP A 146 -5.13 -18.85 39.39
C ASP A 146 -5.15 -20.38 39.25
N GLY A 147 -3.95 -20.97 39.23
CA GLY A 147 -3.73 -22.41 39.11
C GLY A 147 -3.82 -22.98 37.70
N GLN A 148 -4.13 -22.16 36.69
CA GLN A 148 -4.11 -22.55 35.27
C GLN A 148 -2.80 -22.11 34.59
N PRO A 149 -2.18 -22.95 33.75
CA PRO A 149 -0.98 -22.57 33.02
C PRO A 149 -1.29 -21.45 32.01
N VAL A 150 -0.52 -20.35 32.08
CA VAL A 150 -0.57 -19.22 31.14
C VAL A 150 0.49 -19.40 30.06
N PHE A 151 1.71 -19.77 30.47
CA PHE A 151 2.80 -20.00 29.54
C PHE A 151 3.75 -21.08 30.06
N ARG A 152 4.42 -21.77 29.13
CA ARG A 152 5.35 -22.86 29.44
C ARG A 152 6.59 -22.77 28.57
N TRP A 153 7.75 -22.64 29.19
CA TRP A 153 9.06 -22.76 28.54
C TRP A 153 9.52 -24.21 28.62
N GLU A 154 9.84 -24.80 27.47
CA GLU A 154 10.21 -26.20 27.36
C GLU A 154 11.72 -26.40 27.22
N LYS A 155 12.23 -27.44 27.88
CA LYS A 155 13.60 -27.93 27.82
C LYS A 155 14.68 -26.84 27.99
N PRO A 156 14.64 -26.01 29.06
CA PRO A 156 15.74 -25.13 29.35
C PRO A 156 17.00 -25.94 29.69
N LEU A 157 18.15 -25.33 29.46
CA LEU A 157 19.45 -25.83 29.85
C LEU A 157 20.08 -24.82 30.80
N LEU A 158 20.48 -25.24 32.00
CA LEU A 158 21.10 -24.36 32.97
C LEU A 158 22.29 -24.99 33.69
N ALA A 159 23.46 -24.39 33.49
CA ALA A 159 24.72 -24.82 34.06
C ALA A 159 24.78 -24.64 35.59
N PRO A 160 25.58 -25.46 36.29
CA PRO A 160 25.80 -25.30 37.72
C PRO A 160 26.22 -23.88 38.09
N GLY A 161 25.63 -23.32 39.14
CA GLY A 161 25.92 -21.97 39.64
C GLY A 161 25.47 -20.84 38.73
N SER A 162 24.71 -21.11 37.67
CA SER A 162 24.24 -20.10 36.72
C SER A 162 22.85 -19.59 37.07
N GLU A 163 22.59 -18.34 36.73
CA GLU A 163 21.32 -17.63 36.87
C GLU A 163 20.76 -17.35 35.48
N ARG A 164 19.43 -17.31 35.36
CA ARG A 164 18.74 -17.04 34.10
C ARG A 164 17.49 -16.21 34.32
N ILE A 165 17.21 -15.37 33.32
CA ILE A 165 15.98 -14.60 33.18
C ILE A 165 15.39 -14.99 31.83
N GLU A 166 14.08 -15.22 31.81
CA GLU A 166 13.31 -15.28 30.57
C GLU A 166 12.23 -14.20 30.60
N VAL A 167 11.94 -13.67 29.42
CA VAL A 167 10.94 -12.63 29.21
C VAL A 167 9.84 -13.22 28.36
N LEU A 168 8.61 -13.10 28.84
CA LEU A 168 7.38 -13.34 28.09
C LEU A 168 6.84 -12.00 27.62
N SER A 169 6.96 -11.70 26.33
CA SER A 169 6.20 -10.59 25.76
C SER A 169 4.75 -11.05 25.56
N LEU A 170 3.78 -10.27 26.07
CA LEU A 170 2.36 -10.57 25.85
C LEU A 170 1.96 -10.38 24.39
N ASN A 171 2.72 -9.63 23.60
CA ASN A 171 2.53 -9.51 22.15
C ASN A 171 2.77 -10.84 21.41
N ASP A 172 3.64 -11.71 21.96
CA ASP A 172 3.98 -13.00 21.34
C ASP A 172 2.97 -14.11 21.68
N VAL A 173 2.05 -13.86 22.62
CA VAL A 173 1.09 -14.85 23.12
C VAL A 173 -0.33 -14.27 23.12
N PRO A 174 -1.02 -14.31 21.97
CA PRO A 174 -2.37 -13.77 21.83
C PRO A 174 -3.32 -14.31 22.89
N GLY A 175 -4.09 -13.41 23.51
CA GLY A 175 -5.08 -13.74 24.54
C GLY A 175 -4.52 -13.98 25.95
N ALA A 176 -3.19 -14.04 26.14
CA ALA A 176 -2.61 -14.20 27.50
C ALA A 176 -2.95 -13.02 28.42
N TYR A 177 -3.01 -11.80 27.89
CA TYR A 177 -3.40 -10.61 28.63
C TYR A 177 -4.83 -10.69 29.20
N LEU A 178 -5.77 -11.31 28.47
CA LEU A 178 -7.16 -11.52 28.94
C LEU A 178 -7.20 -12.43 30.17
N LEU A 179 -6.28 -13.40 30.25
CA LEU A 179 -6.16 -14.32 31.39
C LEU A 179 -5.50 -13.67 32.61
N LEU A 180 -4.82 -12.55 32.40
CA LEU A 180 -4.07 -11.82 33.42
C LEU A 180 -4.77 -10.54 33.85
N GLN A 181 -5.83 -10.08 33.17
CA GLN A 181 -6.51 -8.84 33.49
C GLN A 181 -7.25 -8.92 34.83
N GLY A 182 -6.91 -7.99 35.72
CA GLY A 182 -7.42 -7.91 37.09
C GLY A 182 -6.51 -8.62 38.08
N ARG A 183 -7.08 -9.01 39.22
CA ARG A 183 -6.33 -9.56 40.35
C ARG A 183 -6.22 -11.08 40.24
N HIS A 184 -4.99 -11.57 40.14
CA HIS A 184 -4.64 -12.97 39.97
C HIS A 184 -3.56 -13.42 40.94
N ASN A 185 -3.56 -14.71 41.26
CA ASN A 185 -2.43 -15.37 41.90
C ASN A 185 -1.50 -15.97 40.83
N LEU A 186 -0.36 -15.33 40.63
CA LEU A 186 0.67 -15.85 39.73
C LEU A 186 1.53 -16.88 40.45
N GLU A 187 1.82 -17.99 39.78
CA GLU A 187 2.70 -19.03 40.27
C GLU A 187 3.76 -19.36 39.21
N LEU A 188 5.03 -19.20 39.57
CA LEU A 188 6.16 -19.72 38.80
C LEU A 188 6.53 -21.09 39.35
N VAL A 189 6.53 -22.11 38.50
CA VAL A 189 6.90 -23.48 38.86
C VAL A 189 8.02 -23.98 37.96
N LEU A 190 9.14 -24.33 38.57
CA LEU A 190 10.29 -24.96 37.93
C LEU A 190 10.16 -26.47 38.02
N ASP A 191 10.40 -27.15 36.90
CA ASP A 191 10.32 -28.62 36.78
C ASP A 191 9.04 -29.23 37.39
N PRO A 192 7.84 -28.83 36.95
CA PRO A 192 6.59 -29.32 37.53
C PRO A 192 6.41 -30.84 37.39
N GLU A 193 7.08 -31.47 36.43
CA GLU A 193 7.08 -32.92 36.26
C GLU A 193 8.08 -33.64 37.20
N GLY A 194 8.98 -32.91 37.86
CA GLY A 194 10.04 -33.46 38.70
C GLY A 194 11.02 -34.33 37.91
N SER A 195 11.29 -33.95 36.66
CA SER A 195 12.16 -34.65 35.70
C SER A 195 13.64 -34.55 36.09
N VAL A 196 14.04 -33.47 36.77
CA VAL A 196 15.40 -33.25 37.24
C VAL A 196 15.53 -33.79 38.67
N PRO A 197 16.55 -34.62 38.95
CA PRO A 197 16.92 -34.97 40.32
C PRO A 197 17.57 -33.77 41.01
N GLU A 198 16.94 -33.31 42.10
CA GLU A 198 17.31 -32.07 42.78
C GLU A 198 17.62 -32.27 44.27
N LEU A 199 18.41 -31.35 44.82
CA LEU A 199 18.77 -31.34 46.24
C LEU A 199 17.63 -30.88 47.14
N ASP A 200 16.90 -29.86 46.69
CA ASP A 200 15.67 -29.38 47.29
C ASP A 200 14.64 -29.21 46.18
N ARG A 201 13.38 -29.55 46.46
CA ARG A 201 12.25 -29.32 45.54
C ARG A 201 11.29 -28.27 46.08
N GLY A 202 11.47 -27.87 47.34
CA GLY A 202 10.62 -26.88 48.01
C GLY A 202 10.89 -25.45 47.56
N ASN A 203 12.02 -25.22 46.90
CA ASN A 203 12.48 -23.94 46.35
C ASN A 203 12.16 -23.77 44.84
N ASN A 204 11.50 -24.75 44.22
CA ASN A 204 11.15 -24.74 42.79
C ASN A 204 9.95 -23.85 42.45
N SER A 205 9.24 -23.32 43.45
CA SER A 205 8.01 -22.57 43.20
C SER A 205 7.98 -21.25 43.94
N PHE A 206 7.35 -20.27 43.30
CA PHE A 206 7.05 -18.98 43.90
C PHE A 206 5.65 -18.58 43.49
N ALA A 207 4.85 -18.11 44.46
CA ALA A 207 3.51 -17.60 44.20
C ALA A 207 3.36 -16.19 44.76
N LEU A 208 2.65 -15.34 44.03
CA LEU A 208 2.43 -13.96 44.41
C LEU A 208 1.15 -13.43 43.79
N GLU A 209 0.48 -12.53 44.50
CA GLU A 209 -0.74 -11.91 44.00
C GLU A 209 -0.41 -10.61 43.23
N ARG A 210 -0.98 -10.46 42.04
CA ARG A 210 -0.85 -9.25 41.20
C ARG A 210 -2.20 -8.82 40.67
N ASP A 211 -2.35 -7.51 40.56
CA ASP A 211 -3.47 -6.89 39.87
C ASP A 211 -2.91 -6.25 38.61
N PHE A 212 -3.25 -6.79 37.44
CA PHE A 212 -2.87 -6.21 36.16
C PHE A 212 -4.03 -5.39 35.63
N ASN A 213 -3.73 -4.15 35.21
CA ASN A 213 -4.72 -3.30 34.58
C ASN A 213 -4.19 -2.78 33.25
N PHE A 214 -4.11 -3.67 32.27
CA PHE A 214 -3.64 -3.30 30.94
C PHE A 214 -4.60 -2.28 30.32
N GLN A 215 -4.07 -1.13 29.91
CA GLN A 215 -4.79 -0.16 29.09
C GLN A 215 -4.35 -0.41 27.65
N LEU A 216 -5.10 -1.26 26.94
CA LEU A 216 -4.80 -1.64 25.56
C LEU A 216 -5.61 -0.76 24.59
N PRO A 217 -5.07 -0.47 23.39
CA PRO A 217 -5.83 0.18 22.32
C PRO A 217 -6.96 -0.71 21.76
N ASP A 218 -7.84 -0.13 20.96
CA ASP A 218 -8.96 -0.77 20.23
C ASP A 218 -9.03 -0.20 18.80
N LEU A 219 -8.38 -0.88 17.87
CA LEU A 219 -8.41 -0.57 16.44
C LEU A 219 -9.75 -1.03 15.88
N ARG A 220 -10.45 -0.19 15.12
CA ARG A 220 -11.63 -0.66 14.37
C ARG A 220 -11.85 0.14 13.10
N PRO A 221 -12.31 -0.48 12.01
CA PRO A 221 -12.65 0.27 10.81
C PRO A 221 -13.80 1.24 11.10
N GLY A 222 -13.69 2.48 10.63
CA GLY A 222 -14.64 3.52 11.00
C GLY A 222 -14.50 4.78 10.15
N ALA A 223 -15.62 5.48 9.94
CA ALA A 223 -15.60 6.76 9.24
C ALA A 223 -14.85 7.82 10.08
N PRO A 224 -14.12 8.75 9.45
CA PRO A 224 -13.47 9.82 10.19
C PRO A 224 -14.49 10.66 10.97
N ALA A 225 -14.22 10.90 12.26
CA ALA A 225 -15.15 11.52 13.20
C ALA A 225 -15.64 12.93 12.77
N ASP A 226 -14.83 13.65 11.98
CA ASP A 226 -15.12 14.99 11.44
C ASP A 226 -15.37 15.00 9.91
N SER A 227 -15.66 13.85 9.30
CA SER A 227 -15.95 13.75 7.87
C SER A 227 -17.44 13.78 7.55
N ASN A 228 -17.77 14.23 6.33
CA ASN A 228 -19.13 14.09 5.76
C ASN A 228 -19.36 12.71 5.13
N TRP A 229 -18.57 11.70 5.52
CA TRP A 229 -18.68 10.39 4.90
C TRP A 229 -19.97 9.69 5.33
N PRO A 230 -20.78 9.19 4.38
CA PRO A 230 -21.99 8.44 4.71
C PRO A 230 -21.70 7.09 5.39
N GLY A 231 -20.44 6.65 5.39
CA GLY A 231 -19.99 5.41 6.00
C GLY A 231 -18.45 5.28 5.99
N PRO A 232 -17.91 4.16 6.50
CA PRO A 232 -16.47 3.91 6.62
C PRO A 232 -15.78 3.69 5.27
N VAL A 233 -16.55 3.40 4.22
CA VAL A 233 -16.11 3.33 2.83
C VAL A 233 -16.97 4.29 2.02
N VAL A 234 -16.32 5.06 1.16
CA VAL A 234 -16.96 5.92 0.18
C VAL A 234 -16.42 5.60 -1.20
N ILE A 235 -17.30 5.58 -2.19
CA ILE A 235 -16.92 5.59 -3.59
C ILE A 235 -17.51 6.86 -4.21
N GLY A 236 -16.64 7.71 -4.72
CA GLY A 236 -17.03 9.00 -5.30
C GLY A 236 -15.90 10.01 -5.26
N GLY A 237 -16.10 11.13 -5.95
CA GLY A 237 -15.23 12.30 -5.96
C GLY A 237 -16.08 13.52 -6.29
N SER A 238 -15.54 14.72 -6.05
CA SER A 238 -16.12 15.95 -6.61
C SER A 238 -15.92 15.97 -8.13
N ASP A 239 -16.85 16.58 -8.86
CA ASP A 239 -16.68 16.92 -10.28
C ASP A 239 -15.33 17.64 -10.44
N LEU A 240 -14.34 16.94 -11.00
CA LEU A 240 -12.96 17.43 -11.01
C LEU A 240 -12.83 18.62 -11.94
N VAL A 241 -12.22 19.68 -11.43
CA VAL A 241 -11.43 20.57 -12.28
C VAL A 241 -10.21 19.76 -12.74
N TYR A 242 -10.29 19.15 -13.91
CA TYR A 242 -9.28 18.20 -14.41
C TYR A 242 -7.89 18.82 -14.51
N GLY A 243 -6.99 18.43 -13.62
CA GLY A 243 -5.56 18.78 -13.68
C GLY A 243 -5.21 20.25 -13.48
N ARG A 244 -6.16 21.21 -13.46
CA ARG A 244 -5.81 22.64 -13.34
C ARG A 244 -5.38 23.07 -11.93
N GLU A 245 -5.53 22.19 -10.95
CA GLU A 245 -5.11 22.43 -9.57
C GLU A 245 -4.08 21.39 -9.13
N ASP A 246 -3.10 21.82 -8.34
CA ASP A 246 -2.18 20.91 -7.64
C ASP A 246 -2.98 19.88 -6.85
N GLY A 247 -2.61 18.62 -7.01
CA GLY A 247 -3.28 17.50 -6.35
C GLY A 247 -4.62 17.06 -7.00
N ALA A 248 -4.87 17.36 -8.27
CA ALA A 248 -6.11 16.93 -8.95
C ALA A 248 -6.24 15.40 -9.08
N ALA A 249 -5.18 14.65 -9.39
CA ALA A 249 -5.22 13.18 -9.31
C ALA A 249 -5.54 12.68 -7.89
N GLU A 250 -5.20 13.49 -6.88
CA GLU A 250 -5.48 13.25 -5.46
C GLU A 250 -6.93 13.47 -5.07
N ARG A 251 -7.72 14.10 -5.95
CA ARG A 251 -9.13 14.45 -5.76
C ARG A 251 -10.04 13.85 -6.84
N GLY A 252 -9.51 12.84 -7.55
CA GLY A 252 -10.17 12.03 -8.58
C GLY A 252 -11.47 11.35 -8.14
N TYR A 253 -12.12 10.61 -9.03
CA TYR A 253 -13.06 9.57 -8.58
C TYR A 253 -12.26 8.47 -7.88
N PHE A 254 -12.45 8.32 -6.58
CA PHE A 254 -11.73 7.34 -5.77
C PHE A 254 -12.67 6.39 -5.04
N LEU A 255 -12.11 5.24 -4.68
CA LEU A 255 -12.56 4.43 -3.57
C LEU A 255 -11.71 4.83 -2.36
N ALA A 256 -12.34 5.28 -1.28
CA ALA A 256 -11.65 5.60 -0.05
C ALA A 256 -12.29 4.90 1.14
N TYR A 257 -11.48 4.53 2.12
CA TYR A 257 -11.95 4.04 3.41
C TYR A 257 -11.17 4.69 4.55
N GLY A 258 -11.84 4.75 5.70
CA GLY A 258 -11.31 5.29 6.94
C GLY A 258 -11.04 4.18 7.93
N VAL A 259 -9.91 4.26 8.60
CA VAL A 259 -9.59 3.43 9.77
C VAL A 259 -9.53 4.36 10.97
N THR A 260 -10.42 4.14 11.94
CA THR A 260 -10.46 4.95 13.15
C THR A 260 -9.72 4.24 14.27
N TYR A 261 -8.73 4.93 14.83
CA TYR A 261 -7.94 4.41 15.92
C TYR A 261 -8.55 4.84 17.25
N HIS A 262 -9.16 3.92 18.01
CA HIS A 262 -9.59 4.21 19.38
C HIS A 262 -8.59 3.59 20.37
N GLY A 263 -8.30 4.24 21.50
CA GLY A 263 -7.36 3.66 22.48
C GLY A 263 -6.56 4.64 23.32
N ASP A 264 -5.48 4.14 23.93
CA ASP A 264 -4.44 4.91 24.64
C ASP A 264 -3.22 5.10 23.71
N GLU A 265 -2.33 6.07 23.95
CA GLU A 265 -1.15 6.42 23.11
C GLU A 265 -0.12 5.27 22.95
N ARG A 266 -0.41 4.07 23.45
CA ARG A 266 0.50 2.93 23.65
C ARG A 266 0.68 2.02 22.44
N ALA A 267 -0.02 2.22 21.33
CA ALA A 267 0.29 1.54 20.09
C ALA A 267 1.66 2.04 19.57
N GLN A 268 2.75 1.41 20.03
CA GLN A 268 4.14 1.81 19.70
C GLN A 268 4.42 1.77 18.20
N ALA A 269 3.61 1.06 17.42
CA ALA A 269 3.49 1.18 15.98
C ALA A 269 2.03 0.97 15.61
N TRP A 270 1.38 1.99 15.04
CA TRP A 270 0.09 1.81 14.37
C TRP A 270 0.33 0.92 13.15
N PRO A 271 -0.49 -0.13 12.93
CA PRO A 271 -0.18 -1.12 11.93
C PRO A 271 -0.34 -0.47 10.57
N GLN A 272 0.78 -0.40 9.85
CA GLN A 272 0.81 -0.20 8.41
C GLN A 272 0.46 -1.53 7.72
N GLN A 273 -0.62 -2.23 8.10
CA GLN A 273 -1.05 -3.45 7.40
C GLN A 273 -2.56 -3.59 7.46
N ASP A 274 -3.21 -2.81 6.60
CA ASP A 274 -4.62 -2.88 6.31
C ASP A 274 -4.86 -3.20 4.82
N SER A 275 -6.02 -3.80 4.56
CA SER A 275 -6.50 -4.06 3.21
C SER A 275 -7.99 -3.83 3.10
N ILE A 276 -8.43 -3.56 1.87
CA ILE A 276 -9.84 -3.58 1.51
C ILE A 276 -10.05 -4.56 0.35
N ASP A 277 -10.94 -5.51 0.55
CA ASP A 277 -11.52 -6.29 -0.53
C ASP A 277 -12.74 -5.57 -1.08
N VAL A 278 -12.79 -5.37 -2.39
CA VAL A 278 -13.96 -4.86 -3.10
C VAL A 278 -14.31 -5.84 -4.19
N ASN A 279 -15.54 -6.37 -4.14
CA ASN A 279 -16.01 -7.39 -5.07
C ASN A 279 -15.14 -8.66 -5.17
N GLY A 280 -14.29 -9.00 -4.20
CA GLY A 280 -13.35 -10.13 -4.30
C GLY A 280 -12.00 -9.77 -4.92
N HIS A 281 -11.68 -8.48 -5.00
CA HIS A 281 -10.33 -7.99 -5.30
C HIS A 281 -9.79 -7.29 -4.05
N GLN A 282 -8.81 -7.93 -3.40
CA GLN A 282 -8.09 -7.37 -2.27
C GLN A 282 -7.08 -6.33 -2.77
N ILE A 283 -7.17 -5.13 -2.21
CA ILE A 283 -6.30 -3.99 -2.44
C ILE A 283 -5.56 -3.76 -1.13
N ASN A 284 -4.23 -3.76 -1.18
CA ASN A 284 -3.39 -3.62 0.01
C ASN A 284 -2.93 -2.16 0.15
N GLN A 285 -2.73 -1.70 1.38
CA GLN A 285 -2.29 -0.31 1.70
C GLN A 285 -1.11 0.24 0.86
N TRP A 286 -0.21 -0.61 0.36
CA TRP A 286 0.91 -0.21 -0.51
C TRP A 286 0.49 0.24 -1.92
N GLU A 287 -0.75 0.00 -2.33
CA GLU A 287 -1.28 0.37 -3.64
C GLU A 287 -1.97 1.75 -3.66
N PHE A 288 -2.18 2.33 -2.47
CA PHE A 288 -2.87 3.61 -2.26
C PHE A 288 -1.95 4.80 -2.44
N PHE A 289 -2.55 5.94 -2.78
CA PHE A 289 -1.81 7.16 -3.11
C PHE A 289 -1.74 8.17 -1.97
N TYR A 290 -2.65 8.08 -1.00
CA TYR A 290 -2.71 9.02 0.13
C TYR A 290 -2.72 8.30 1.45
N ASP A 291 -1.85 8.80 2.31
CA ASP A 291 -1.93 8.64 3.75
C ASP A 291 -2.15 10.06 4.28
N LEU A 292 -3.42 10.43 4.54
CA LEU A 292 -3.80 11.79 4.93
C LEU A 292 -3.36 12.10 6.38
N GLY A 293 -2.05 12.23 6.56
CA GLY A 293 -1.40 12.72 7.78
C GLY A 293 -0.71 11.63 8.60
N ALA A 294 0.49 11.95 9.11
CA ALA A 294 1.12 11.19 10.17
C ALA A 294 0.31 11.39 11.45
N LEU A 295 -0.54 10.44 11.76
CA LEU A 295 -1.34 10.45 12.97
C LEU A 295 -0.73 9.48 13.98
N SER A 296 -0.56 9.97 15.21
CA SER A 296 0.17 9.26 16.28
C SER A 296 -0.62 9.24 17.58
N ARG A 297 -1.88 9.68 17.57
CA ARG A 297 -2.69 9.82 18.79
C ARG A 297 -4.01 9.06 18.68
N PRO A 298 -4.58 8.63 19.82
CA PRO A 298 -5.91 8.07 19.84
C PRO A 298 -6.99 9.05 19.37
N GLY A 299 -7.94 8.54 18.59
CA GLY A 299 -9.02 9.31 17.96
C GLY A 299 -8.68 9.82 16.57
N ASP A 300 -7.44 9.66 16.15
CA ASP A 300 -7.00 10.00 14.80
C ASP A 300 -7.55 8.98 13.77
N VAL A 301 -7.65 9.39 12.50
CA VAL A 301 -8.21 8.57 11.42
C VAL A 301 -7.27 8.58 10.22
N GLN A 302 -6.77 7.42 9.83
CA GLN A 302 -6.13 7.27 8.51
C GLN A 302 -7.20 7.12 7.44
N VAL A 303 -6.98 7.82 6.33
CA VAL A 303 -7.81 7.73 5.13
C VAL A 303 -6.92 7.22 4.01
N HIS A 304 -7.29 6.06 3.49
CA HIS A 304 -6.65 5.47 2.31
C HIS A 304 -7.57 5.70 1.12
N ALA A 305 -7.01 6.22 0.02
CA ALA A 305 -7.78 6.46 -1.21
C ALA A 305 -7.04 5.94 -2.45
N LEU A 306 -7.82 5.28 -3.31
CA LEU A 306 -7.36 4.66 -4.55
C LEU A 306 -8.22 5.17 -5.73
N PRO A 307 -7.61 5.66 -6.83
CA PRO A 307 -8.26 5.90 -8.10
C PRO A 307 -9.17 4.74 -8.50
N ILE A 308 -10.43 5.05 -8.81
CA ILE A 308 -11.46 4.04 -9.04
C ILE A 308 -11.11 3.13 -10.22
N TRP A 309 -10.35 3.62 -11.20
CA TRP A 309 -9.94 2.81 -12.34
C TRP A 309 -9.07 1.64 -11.93
N LYS A 310 -8.20 1.77 -10.92
CA LYS A 310 -7.35 0.67 -10.44
C LYS A 310 -8.17 -0.49 -9.88
N VAL A 311 -9.33 -0.17 -9.28
CA VAL A 311 -10.32 -1.16 -8.84
C VAL A 311 -11.13 -1.70 -10.01
N ALA A 312 -11.66 -0.79 -10.84
CA ALA A 312 -12.54 -1.12 -11.96
C ALA A 312 -11.85 -2.01 -13.00
N MET A 313 -10.53 -1.95 -13.08
CA MET A 313 -9.71 -2.70 -14.03
C MET A 313 -9.13 -4.01 -13.44
N GLY A 314 -9.45 -4.33 -12.18
CA GLY A 314 -9.14 -5.64 -11.58
C GLY A 314 -9.93 -6.81 -12.20
N ASN A 315 -9.78 -8.01 -11.63
CA ASN A 315 -10.38 -9.25 -12.15
C ASN A 315 -11.92 -9.27 -12.20
N ARG A 316 -12.58 -8.30 -11.54
CA ARG A 316 -14.03 -8.17 -11.50
C ARG A 316 -14.42 -6.72 -11.74
N PRO A 317 -15.42 -6.46 -12.61
CA PRO A 317 -15.84 -5.09 -12.90
C PRO A 317 -16.46 -4.43 -11.68
N LEU A 318 -16.10 -3.16 -11.48
CA LEU A 318 -16.79 -2.26 -10.58
C LEU A 318 -17.97 -1.64 -11.35
N LEU A 319 -19.15 -2.24 -11.19
CA LEU A 319 -20.37 -1.79 -11.86
C LEU A 319 -21.10 -0.75 -10.99
N LEU A 320 -22.02 0.01 -11.59
CA LEU A 320 -22.89 0.89 -10.81
C LEU A 320 -23.78 0.06 -9.86
N GLY A 321 -24.16 0.66 -8.72
CA GLY A 321 -24.99 0.04 -7.69
C GLY A 321 -24.18 -0.43 -6.48
N ASP A 322 -24.77 -1.31 -5.68
CA ASP A 322 -24.18 -1.74 -4.41
C ASP A 322 -23.01 -2.71 -4.64
N GLN A 323 -21.82 -2.29 -4.19
CA GLN A 323 -20.58 -3.06 -4.26
C GLN A 323 -20.23 -3.58 -2.86
N PRO A 324 -20.16 -4.89 -2.64
CA PRO A 324 -19.67 -5.44 -1.38
C PRO A 324 -18.22 -5.06 -1.14
N PHE A 325 -17.91 -4.73 0.12
CA PHE A 325 -16.55 -4.51 0.59
C PHE A 325 -16.27 -5.27 1.88
N THR A 326 -14.99 -5.52 2.16
CA THR A 326 -14.49 -5.94 3.48
C THR A 326 -13.18 -5.24 3.77
N ILE A 327 -13.13 -4.46 4.86
CA ILE A 327 -11.90 -3.88 5.40
C ILE A 327 -11.34 -4.85 6.42
N ASN A 328 -10.05 -5.12 6.36
CA ASN A 328 -9.29 -5.79 7.41
C ASN A 328 -8.19 -4.84 7.87
N ILE A 329 -8.05 -4.68 9.18
CA ILE A 329 -6.95 -3.94 9.80
C ILE A 329 -6.15 -4.85 10.71
N ASP A 330 -4.91 -4.47 10.98
CA ASP A 330 -3.93 -5.25 11.74
C ASP A 330 -3.87 -6.73 11.34
N GLU A 331 -3.76 -7.01 10.04
CA GLU A 331 -3.75 -8.40 9.56
C GLU A 331 -2.58 -9.24 10.11
N SER A 332 -1.52 -8.58 10.56
CA SER A 332 -0.37 -9.21 11.19
C SER A 332 -0.52 -9.43 12.70
N ASN A 333 -1.60 -8.96 13.32
CA ASN A 333 -1.81 -8.95 14.77
C ASN A 333 -0.62 -8.29 15.50
N ALA A 334 -0.09 -7.21 14.93
CA ALA A 334 1.10 -6.51 15.40
C ALA A 334 0.80 -5.59 16.58
N VAL A 335 -0.46 -5.22 16.77
CA VAL A 335 -0.93 -4.48 17.95
C VAL A 335 -1.70 -5.43 18.84
N LEU A 336 -1.43 -5.38 20.14
CA LEU A 336 -2.25 -6.10 21.12
C LEU A 336 -3.44 -5.23 21.52
N GLU A 337 -4.65 -5.76 21.36
CA GLU A 337 -5.86 -4.96 21.44
C GLU A 337 -6.81 -5.41 22.55
N SER A 338 -7.66 -4.48 22.99
CA SER A 338 -8.72 -4.80 23.95
C SER A 338 -9.83 -5.66 23.32
N ASP A 339 -10.02 -5.61 22.00
CA ASP A 339 -10.99 -6.42 21.25
C ASP A 339 -10.53 -6.77 19.83
N GLU A 340 -9.75 -7.84 19.71
CA GLU A 340 -9.26 -8.39 18.43
C GLU A 340 -10.37 -8.84 17.45
N GLN A 341 -11.65 -8.88 17.88
CA GLN A 341 -12.76 -9.39 17.05
C GLN A 341 -13.38 -8.32 16.14
N ASN A 342 -13.01 -7.05 16.30
CA ASN A 342 -13.60 -5.92 15.59
C ASN A 342 -12.70 -5.32 14.49
N ASN A 343 -11.59 -5.99 14.18
CA ASN A 343 -10.63 -5.64 13.11
C ASN A 343 -11.15 -5.85 11.68
N THR A 344 -12.30 -6.50 11.52
CA THR A 344 -12.91 -6.74 10.21
C THR A 344 -14.25 -6.03 10.10
N LEU A 345 -14.43 -5.26 9.02
CA LEU A 345 -15.71 -4.63 8.70
C LEU A 345 -16.14 -4.94 7.28
N SER A 346 -17.25 -5.66 7.14
CA SER A 346 -17.88 -5.92 5.84
C SER A 346 -19.16 -5.10 5.67
N GLY A 347 -19.41 -4.68 4.44
CA GLY A 347 -20.61 -3.91 4.10
C GLY A 347 -20.85 -3.85 2.60
N ALA A 348 -21.71 -2.92 2.20
CA ALA A 348 -21.88 -2.55 0.81
C ALA A 348 -21.78 -1.04 0.67
N VAL A 349 -21.07 -0.58 -0.36
CA VAL A 349 -20.96 0.82 -0.74
C VAL A 349 -21.57 0.99 -2.11
N ARG A 350 -22.37 2.03 -2.29
CA ARG A 350 -23.11 2.24 -3.54
C ARG A 350 -22.33 3.13 -4.48
N LEU A 351 -21.92 2.58 -5.64
CA LEU A 351 -21.37 3.37 -6.73
C LEU A 351 -22.50 4.00 -7.54
N LEU A 352 -22.59 5.31 -7.51
CA LEU A 352 -23.52 6.10 -8.31
C LEU A 352 -22.87 6.50 -9.64
N PRO A 353 -23.67 6.75 -10.69
CA PRO A 353 -23.11 7.32 -11.91
C PRO A 353 -22.48 8.69 -11.62
N SER A 354 -21.27 8.92 -12.12
CA SER A 354 -20.58 10.22 -12.08
C SER A 354 -21.32 11.27 -12.89
N ARG A 355 -21.87 10.86 -14.04
CA ARG A 355 -22.64 11.72 -14.93
C ARG A 355 -23.74 10.97 -15.66
N THR A 356 -24.57 11.71 -16.40
CA THR A 356 -25.49 11.11 -17.37
C THR A 356 -24.70 10.65 -18.59
N ARG A 357 -24.97 9.43 -19.07
CA ARG A 357 -24.35 8.90 -20.29
C ARG A 357 -24.73 9.75 -21.50
N THR A 358 -23.73 10.17 -22.27
CA THR A 358 -23.92 10.81 -23.58
C THR A 358 -23.56 9.82 -24.69
N ILE A 359 -24.28 9.91 -25.82
CA ILE A 359 -24.09 9.06 -27.01
C ILE A 359 -23.82 9.89 -28.27
N VAL A 360 -23.72 11.21 -28.08
CA VAL A 360 -23.47 12.20 -29.10
C VAL A 360 -22.51 13.20 -28.45
N ASP A 361 -21.43 13.47 -29.14
CA ASP A 361 -20.46 14.52 -28.84
C ASP A 361 -21.18 15.88 -28.74
N ALA A 362 -20.90 16.64 -27.68
CA ALA A 362 -21.51 17.93 -27.49
C ALA A 362 -21.00 18.95 -28.52
N ARG A 363 -21.61 20.13 -28.52
CA ARG A 363 -21.22 21.18 -29.46
C ARG A 363 -20.13 22.04 -28.84
N ASP A 364 -18.97 22.07 -29.49
CA ASP A 364 -17.82 22.82 -28.98
C ASP A 364 -17.65 24.18 -29.65
N SER A 365 -16.69 24.94 -29.13
CA SER A 365 -16.24 26.20 -29.72
C SER A 365 -15.43 26.01 -31.02
N GLY A 366 -15.06 24.77 -31.37
CA GLY A 366 -14.18 24.44 -32.50
C GLY A 366 -12.69 24.66 -32.23
N ALA A 367 -12.29 24.72 -30.96
CA ALA A 367 -10.88 24.75 -30.57
C ALA A 367 -10.30 23.33 -30.60
N PRO A 368 -8.98 23.15 -30.79
CA PRO A 368 -8.36 21.85 -30.72
C PRO A 368 -8.50 21.21 -29.33
N THR A 369 -9.10 20.01 -29.27
CA THR A 369 -9.30 19.26 -28.01
C THR A 369 -9.08 17.76 -28.19
N VAL A 370 -8.82 17.07 -27.08
CA VAL A 370 -8.84 15.61 -27.03
C VAL A 370 -10.19 15.14 -26.51
N HIS A 371 -10.97 14.44 -27.34
CA HIS A 371 -12.31 13.97 -27.02
C HIS A 371 -12.31 12.51 -26.56
N PRO A 372 -12.71 12.21 -25.31
CA PRO A 372 -12.77 10.86 -24.78
C PRO A 372 -13.95 10.05 -25.33
N VAL A 373 -13.70 8.80 -25.72
CA VAL A 373 -14.70 7.89 -26.29
C VAL A 373 -14.64 6.54 -25.56
N TYR A 374 -15.80 6.04 -25.11
CA TYR A 374 -15.91 4.66 -24.63
C TYR A 374 -16.58 3.80 -25.70
N ALA A 375 -15.78 3.00 -26.42
CA ALA A 375 -16.26 2.18 -27.54
C ALA A 375 -16.38 0.71 -27.12
N VAL A 376 -17.62 0.19 -27.09
CA VAL A 376 -17.91 -1.17 -26.65
C VAL A 376 -18.44 -2.03 -27.80
N PRO A 377 -17.84 -3.20 -28.08
CA PRO A 377 -18.34 -4.11 -29.11
C PRO A 377 -19.81 -4.52 -28.93
N ALA A 378 -20.47 -4.86 -30.04
CA ALA A 378 -21.81 -5.43 -30.02
C ALA A 378 -21.85 -6.69 -29.15
N GLY A 379 -22.81 -6.76 -28.23
CA GLY A 379 -23.00 -7.90 -27.33
C GLY A 379 -21.95 -8.07 -26.23
N ALA A 380 -20.92 -7.20 -26.15
CA ALA A 380 -19.97 -7.20 -25.04
C ALA A 380 -20.59 -6.55 -23.79
N LEU A 381 -20.08 -6.93 -22.61
CA LEU A 381 -20.47 -6.34 -21.34
C LEU A 381 -20.20 -4.83 -21.37
N ASP A 382 -21.22 -4.06 -21.01
CA ASP A 382 -21.11 -2.64 -20.73
C ASP A 382 -20.66 -2.47 -19.29
N GLU A 383 -19.45 -2.00 -19.07
CA GLU A 383 -18.94 -1.76 -17.73
C GLU A 383 -19.11 -0.31 -17.29
N GLN A 384 -19.71 0.50 -18.15
CA GLN A 384 -20.13 1.85 -17.84
C GLN A 384 -18.96 2.77 -17.48
N TRP A 385 -17.79 2.56 -18.07
CA TRP A 385 -16.57 3.36 -17.82
C TRP A 385 -16.71 4.85 -18.14
N ASP A 386 -17.66 5.17 -19.01
CA ASP A 386 -18.08 6.53 -19.36
C ASP A 386 -18.81 7.24 -18.20
N ILE A 387 -19.43 6.51 -17.27
CA ILE A 387 -20.27 7.08 -16.20
C ILE A 387 -19.99 6.51 -14.81
N ASN A 388 -19.07 5.58 -14.63
CA ASN A 388 -18.72 5.03 -13.33
C ASN A 388 -17.45 5.66 -12.74
N GLY A 389 -16.92 6.73 -13.37
CA GLY A 389 -15.70 7.43 -12.97
C GLY A 389 -14.39 6.82 -13.48
N ALA A 390 -14.39 5.67 -14.16
CA ALA A 390 -13.17 5.00 -14.59
C ALA A 390 -12.35 5.82 -15.59
N ILE A 391 -12.93 6.27 -16.70
CA ILE A 391 -12.19 7.09 -17.69
C ILE A 391 -11.76 8.42 -17.08
N GLU A 392 -12.62 9.04 -16.26
CA GLU A 392 -12.30 10.32 -15.60
C GLU A 392 -11.08 10.19 -14.69
N SER A 393 -11.02 9.09 -13.94
CA SER A 393 -9.90 8.80 -13.05
C SER A 393 -8.62 8.45 -13.83
N ILE A 394 -8.71 7.76 -14.98
CA ILE A 394 -7.56 7.54 -15.87
C ILE A 394 -7.02 8.88 -16.40
N VAL A 395 -7.91 9.74 -16.88
CA VAL A 395 -7.55 11.07 -17.41
C VAL A 395 -6.94 11.95 -16.31
N ALA A 396 -7.47 11.90 -15.09
CA ALA A 396 -6.92 12.64 -13.96
C ALA A 396 -5.49 12.20 -13.62
N ASP A 397 -5.23 10.90 -13.54
CA ASP A 397 -3.89 10.35 -13.28
C ASP A 397 -2.90 10.70 -14.38
N LEU A 398 -3.33 10.58 -15.64
CA LEU A 398 -2.56 10.99 -16.81
C LEU A 398 -2.19 12.47 -16.75
N GLN A 399 -3.17 13.35 -16.53
CA GLN A 399 -2.96 14.79 -16.47
C GLN A 399 -2.00 15.18 -15.35
N ALA A 400 -2.13 14.56 -14.15
CA ALA A 400 -1.25 14.85 -13.04
C ALA A 400 0.20 14.41 -13.34
N TRP A 401 0.38 13.21 -13.89
CA TRP A 401 1.70 12.74 -14.30
C TRP A 401 2.34 13.65 -15.34
N LEU A 402 1.56 14.09 -16.34
CA LEU A 402 2.04 14.93 -17.43
C LEU A 402 2.39 16.34 -16.95
N ARG A 403 1.55 16.97 -16.12
CA ARG A 403 1.79 18.33 -15.61
C ARG A 403 3.08 18.45 -14.82
N VAL A 404 3.46 17.41 -14.07
CA VAL A 404 4.76 17.36 -13.38
C VAL A 404 5.94 17.40 -14.35
N ARG A 405 5.78 16.84 -15.56
CA ARG A 405 6.83 16.71 -16.59
C ARG A 405 6.82 17.80 -17.65
N THR A 406 5.91 18.76 -17.53
CA THR A 406 5.68 19.79 -18.56
C THR A 406 5.49 21.18 -17.94
N ASP A 407 6.08 21.40 -16.76
CA ASP A 407 6.01 22.65 -16.00
C ASP A 407 4.57 23.14 -15.79
N GLY A 408 3.68 22.21 -15.47
CA GLY A 408 2.28 22.48 -15.16
C GLY A 408 1.33 22.47 -16.35
N ARG A 409 1.80 22.24 -17.59
CA ARG A 409 0.94 22.18 -18.79
C ARG A 409 0.19 20.84 -18.87
N GLY A 410 -1.10 20.88 -19.22
CA GLY A 410 -1.91 19.67 -19.43
C GLY A 410 -2.40 19.53 -20.86
N ILE A 411 -2.90 18.35 -21.21
CA ILE A 411 -3.71 18.15 -22.41
C ILE A 411 -5.01 18.95 -22.27
N ILE A 412 -5.42 19.58 -23.38
CA ILE A 412 -6.69 20.28 -23.51
C ILE A 412 -7.76 19.23 -23.82
N TRP A 413 -8.42 18.76 -22.78
CA TRP A 413 -9.52 17.81 -22.90
C TRP A 413 -10.80 18.49 -23.35
N ASP A 414 -11.63 17.74 -24.05
CA ASP A 414 -12.97 18.17 -24.39
C ASP A 414 -13.90 18.11 -23.17
N GLU A 415 -14.52 19.24 -22.85
CA GLU A 415 -15.25 19.46 -21.61
C GLU A 415 -16.61 20.12 -21.86
N VAL A 416 -17.64 19.67 -21.14
CA VAL A 416 -18.96 20.29 -21.07
C VAL A 416 -19.24 20.62 -19.61
N ASP A 417 -19.51 21.90 -19.33
CA ASP A 417 -19.80 22.42 -17.99
C ASP A 417 -18.70 22.08 -16.94
N GLY A 418 -17.45 21.93 -17.39
CA GLY A 418 -16.30 21.60 -16.53
C GLY A 418 -16.14 20.10 -16.24
N SER A 419 -16.92 19.23 -16.89
CA SER A 419 -16.79 17.77 -16.88
C SER A 419 -16.31 17.25 -18.23
N LEU A 420 -15.57 16.13 -18.29
CA LEU A 420 -15.19 15.51 -19.56
C LEU A 420 -16.43 15.18 -20.39
N ASP A 421 -16.42 15.53 -21.67
CA ASP A 421 -17.44 15.11 -22.60
C ASP A 421 -17.12 13.72 -23.17
N ILE A 422 -17.60 12.67 -22.50
CA ILE A 422 -17.31 11.28 -22.89
C ILE A 422 -18.42 10.70 -23.74
N THR A 423 -18.16 10.49 -25.04
CA THR A 423 -19.13 9.82 -25.90
C THR A 423 -19.10 8.29 -25.73
N PHE A 424 -20.23 7.70 -25.32
CA PHE A 424 -20.44 6.26 -25.35
C PHE A 424 -20.84 5.80 -26.76
N VAL A 425 -20.10 4.81 -27.29
CA VAL A 425 -20.43 4.16 -28.56
C VAL A 425 -20.59 2.66 -28.37
N ARG A 426 -21.82 2.18 -28.61
CA ARG A 426 -22.04 0.76 -28.90
C ARG A 426 -21.70 0.50 -30.36
N LEU A 427 -20.64 -0.26 -30.60
CA LEU A 427 -20.26 -0.67 -31.94
C LEU A 427 -21.30 -1.63 -32.53
N GLU A 428 -21.45 -1.58 -33.85
CA GLU A 428 -22.27 -2.47 -34.65
C GLU A 428 -21.61 -3.84 -34.77
N ARG A 429 -20.27 -3.88 -34.77
CA ARG A 429 -19.48 -5.12 -34.84
C ARG A 429 -19.25 -5.71 -33.45
N SER A 430 -19.38 -7.03 -33.36
CA SER A 430 -19.01 -7.83 -32.20
C SER A 430 -17.49 -8.00 -32.10
N ALA A 431 -17.01 -8.38 -30.92
CA ALA A 431 -15.58 -8.68 -30.73
C ALA A 431 -15.08 -9.80 -31.67
N SER A 432 -15.92 -10.79 -31.98
CA SER A 432 -15.58 -11.87 -32.92
C SER A 432 -15.48 -11.40 -34.37
N GLU A 433 -16.27 -10.40 -34.78
CA GLU A 433 -16.18 -9.83 -36.13
C GLU A 433 -14.94 -8.95 -36.24
N LEU A 434 -14.65 -8.13 -35.23
CA LEU A 434 -13.43 -7.32 -35.17
C LEU A 434 -12.17 -8.19 -35.21
N ALA A 435 -12.17 -9.35 -34.54
CA ALA A 435 -11.05 -10.30 -34.59
C ALA A 435 -10.76 -10.88 -36.00
N GLY A 436 -11.67 -10.70 -36.96
CA GLY A 436 -11.46 -11.09 -38.36
C GLY A 436 -10.61 -10.10 -39.17
N PHE A 437 -10.35 -8.90 -38.65
CA PHE A 437 -9.56 -7.87 -39.31
C PHE A 437 -8.07 -8.00 -38.94
N SER A 438 -7.17 -7.70 -39.88
CA SER A 438 -5.73 -7.62 -39.60
C SER A 438 -5.38 -6.45 -38.68
N LYS A 439 -6.16 -5.37 -38.73
CA LYS A 439 -6.04 -4.18 -37.89
C LYS A 439 -7.43 -3.78 -37.40
N PRO A 440 -7.93 -4.38 -36.31
CA PRO A 440 -9.30 -4.15 -35.86
C PRO A 440 -9.58 -2.69 -35.48
N TRP A 441 -8.57 -1.93 -35.04
CA TRP A 441 -8.72 -0.52 -34.70
C TRP A 441 -9.07 0.37 -35.90
N GLU A 442 -8.57 0.07 -37.10
CA GLU A 442 -8.93 0.82 -38.32
C GLU A 442 -10.44 0.66 -38.62
N ALA A 443 -10.99 -0.55 -38.41
CA ALA A 443 -12.41 -0.80 -38.58
C ALA A 443 -13.28 -0.12 -37.51
N VAL A 444 -12.74 0.04 -36.29
CA VAL A 444 -13.38 0.82 -35.23
C VAL A 444 -13.33 2.31 -35.57
N ALA A 445 -12.18 2.85 -35.98
CA ALA A 445 -12.02 4.25 -36.37
C ALA A 445 -12.96 4.63 -37.53
N GLU A 446 -13.06 3.82 -38.58
CA GLU A 446 -14.04 3.98 -39.66
C GLU A 446 -15.48 4.09 -39.13
N GLU A 447 -15.83 3.24 -38.17
CA GLU A 447 -17.16 3.22 -37.59
C GLU A 447 -17.45 4.45 -36.71
N LEU A 448 -16.49 4.86 -35.88
CA LEU A 448 -16.57 6.08 -35.09
C LEU A 448 -16.71 7.31 -35.99
N HIS A 449 -15.91 7.38 -37.05
CA HIS A 449 -15.98 8.43 -38.06
C HIS A 449 -17.39 8.53 -38.68
N ARG A 450 -17.96 7.41 -39.13
CA ARG A 450 -19.32 7.38 -39.69
C ARG A 450 -20.40 7.78 -38.68
N LYS A 451 -20.15 7.58 -37.38
CA LYS A 451 -21.05 7.99 -36.29
C LYS A 451 -20.92 9.48 -35.93
N GLY A 452 -20.08 10.24 -36.63
CA GLY A 452 -19.92 11.68 -36.46
C GLY A 452 -18.80 12.09 -35.51
N LEU A 453 -17.97 11.14 -35.06
CA LEU A 453 -16.73 11.42 -34.34
C LEU A 453 -15.62 11.67 -35.37
N ASN A 454 -15.73 12.78 -36.10
CA ASN A 454 -14.89 13.11 -37.24
C ASN A 454 -14.52 14.61 -37.36
N ASP A 455 -14.49 15.33 -36.25
CA ASP A 455 -14.01 16.72 -36.26
C ASP A 455 -12.48 16.75 -36.49
N PRO A 456 -11.97 17.48 -37.51
CA PRO A 456 -10.53 17.58 -37.78
C PRO A 456 -9.75 18.34 -36.70
N ASN A 457 -10.42 19.06 -35.80
CA ASN A 457 -9.78 19.70 -34.64
C ASN A 457 -9.80 18.80 -33.40
N LYS A 458 -10.17 17.52 -33.52
CA LYS A 458 -10.20 16.59 -32.39
C LYS A 458 -9.23 15.43 -32.57
N ILE A 459 -8.61 15.05 -31.47
CA ILE A 459 -8.07 13.69 -31.31
C ILE A 459 -9.08 12.90 -30.49
N TYR A 460 -9.52 11.76 -31.01
CA TYR A 460 -10.43 10.88 -30.27
C TYR A 460 -9.63 9.88 -29.43
N ALA A 461 -9.65 10.05 -28.10
CA ALA A 461 -9.06 9.13 -27.14
C ALA A 461 -10.04 7.99 -26.84
N VAL A 462 -9.82 6.81 -27.42
CA VAL A 462 -10.75 5.70 -27.42
C VAL A 462 -10.35 4.63 -26.41
N TRP A 463 -11.14 4.46 -25.34
CA TRP A 463 -11.02 3.29 -24.46
C TRP A 463 -11.88 2.14 -24.98
N HIS A 464 -11.24 0.99 -25.20
CA HIS A 464 -11.88 -0.21 -25.71
C HIS A 464 -11.65 -1.41 -24.76
N PRO A 465 -12.71 -2.09 -24.28
CA PRO A 465 -12.63 -3.04 -23.16
C PRO A 465 -12.08 -4.42 -23.52
N LYS A 466 -11.50 -4.59 -24.71
CA LYS A 466 -10.85 -5.84 -25.15
C LYS A 466 -9.62 -5.54 -25.97
N VAL A 467 -8.58 -6.36 -25.81
CA VAL A 467 -7.35 -6.30 -26.61
C VAL A 467 -7.58 -6.53 -28.08
N SER A 468 -6.75 -5.86 -28.86
CA SER A 468 -6.43 -6.26 -30.21
C SER A 468 -5.29 -7.28 -30.16
N ARG A 469 -5.47 -8.43 -30.81
CA ARG A 469 -4.39 -9.39 -31.07
C ARG A 469 -4.12 -9.43 -32.56
N VAL A 470 -2.93 -8.98 -32.94
CA VAL A 470 -2.40 -9.05 -34.31
C VAL A 470 -1.12 -9.87 -34.22
N PRO A 471 -0.68 -10.57 -35.26
CA PRO A 471 -0.75 -12.03 -35.36
C PRO A 471 -0.17 -12.81 -34.14
N GLY A 472 -0.82 -12.71 -32.97
CA GLY A 472 -0.39 -13.36 -31.72
C GLY A 472 0.31 -12.45 -30.70
N THR A 473 0.65 -11.23 -31.10
CA THR A 473 1.12 -10.13 -30.24
C THR A 473 -0.06 -9.45 -29.55
N LEU A 474 0.11 -9.16 -28.26
CA LEU A 474 -0.82 -8.36 -27.48
C LEU A 474 -0.55 -6.88 -27.73
N LEU A 475 -1.57 -6.11 -28.11
CA LEU A 475 -1.46 -4.66 -28.23
C LEU A 475 -2.27 -4.00 -27.11
N CYS A 476 -1.59 -3.16 -26.34
CA CYS A 476 -2.19 -2.38 -25.25
C CYS A 476 -2.72 -1.02 -25.72
N GLY A 477 -2.10 -0.44 -26.73
CA GLY A 477 -2.58 0.77 -27.38
C GLY A 477 -2.23 0.78 -28.87
N VAL A 478 -2.83 1.72 -29.60
CA VAL A 478 -2.40 2.09 -30.95
C VAL A 478 -2.97 3.45 -31.34
N GLN A 479 -2.15 4.29 -31.96
CA GLN A 479 -2.60 5.48 -32.67
C GLN A 479 -2.86 5.16 -34.14
N THR A 480 -3.93 5.73 -34.69
CA THR A 480 -4.24 5.62 -36.11
C THR A 480 -4.95 6.87 -36.62
N GLU A 481 -5.02 7.03 -37.94
CA GLU A 481 -5.79 8.07 -38.59
C GLU A 481 -6.79 7.46 -39.57
N TYR A 482 -7.99 8.04 -39.63
CA TYR A 482 -8.98 7.72 -40.66
C TYR A 482 -9.52 9.01 -41.26
N GLU A 483 -9.39 9.17 -42.58
CA GLU A 483 -9.75 10.40 -43.30
C GLU A 483 -9.16 11.68 -42.66
N SER A 484 -7.88 11.62 -42.26
CA SER A 484 -7.13 12.72 -41.61
C SER A 484 -7.64 13.13 -40.22
N VAL A 485 -8.46 12.28 -39.58
CA VAL A 485 -8.86 12.42 -38.18
C VAL A 485 -8.08 11.42 -37.33
N PRO A 486 -7.37 11.86 -36.28
CA PRO A 486 -6.60 10.99 -35.39
C PRO A 486 -7.46 10.31 -34.31
N TYR A 487 -7.15 9.04 -34.05
CA TYR A 487 -7.74 8.20 -33.01
C TYR A 487 -6.63 7.52 -32.21
N ALA A 488 -6.56 7.78 -30.91
CA ALA A 488 -5.64 7.15 -29.98
C ALA A 488 -6.40 6.08 -29.19
N PHE A 489 -6.07 4.81 -29.40
CA PHE A 489 -6.77 3.69 -28.75
C PHE A 489 -6.00 3.19 -27.55
N SER A 490 -6.69 3.02 -26.43
CA SER A 490 -6.21 2.18 -25.33
C SER A 490 -7.10 0.95 -25.20
N PHE A 491 -6.46 -0.23 -25.29
CA PHE A 491 -7.12 -1.51 -25.13
C PHE A 491 -6.87 -2.09 -23.75
N PHE A 492 -7.93 -2.64 -23.17
CA PHE A 492 -7.85 -3.25 -21.85
C PHE A 492 -8.30 -4.70 -21.89
N GLU A 493 -7.42 -5.64 -21.51
CA GLU A 493 -7.79 -7.03 -21.23
C GLU A 493 -7.46 -7.33 -19.77
N ARG A 494 -8.48 -7.72 -19.00
CA ARG A 494 -8.35 -7.92 -17.55
C ARG A 494 -7.31 -8.95 -17.15
N VAL A 495 -7.17 -10.07 -17.87
CA VAL A 495 -6.26 -11.17 -17.51
C VAL A 495 -5.94 -12.05 -18.71
N VAL A 496 -4.65 -12.34 -18.92
CA VAL A 496 -4.17 -13.53 -19.63
C VAL A 496 -3.33 -14.35 -18.63
N ASP A 497 -3.69 -15.61 -18.40
CA ASP A 497 -2.94 -16.53 -17.53
C ASP A 497 -2.63 -16.01 -16.11
N GLY A 498 -3.58 -15.29 -15.50
CA GLY A 498 -3.44 -14.73 -14.16
C GLY A 498 -2.63 -13.44 -14.08
N LYS A 499 -2.24 -12.85 -15.22
CA LYS A 499 -1.56 -11.55 -15.29
C LYS A 499 -2.31 -10.59 -16.21
N ASN A 500 -2.48 -9.37 -15.77
CA ASN A 500 -2.86 -8.27 -16.65
C ASN A 500 -1.58 -7.68 -17.25
N ILE A 501 -1.53 -7.57 -18.56
CA ILE A 501 -0.34 -7.11 -19.30
C ILE A 501 -0.48 -5.65 -19.72
N CYS A 502 -1.71 -5.12 -19.82
CA CYS A 502 -2.03 -3.74 -20.20
C CYS A 502 -2.53 -2.93 -19.00
N VAL A 503 -1.84 -3.05 -17.86
CA VAL A 503 -2.29 -2.53 -16.56
C VAL A 503 -2.27 -1.00 -16.44
N ASN A 504 -1.39 -0.32 -17.18
CA ASN A 504 -1.14 1.10 -16.98
C ASN A 504 -1.85 1.95 -18.05
N GLN A 505 -3.17 2.07 -17.92
CA GLN A 505 -3.98 2.83 -18.87
C GLN A 505 -3.60 4.32 -18.98
N PRO A 506 -3.24 5.03 -17.89
CA PRO A 506 -2.73 6.39 -18.03
C PRO A 506 -1.51 6.45 -18.96
N VAL A 507 -0.47 5.64 -18.71
CA VAL A 507 0.74 5.65 -19.55
C VAL A 507 0.44 5.25 -20.99
N THR A 508 -0.35 4.19 -21.20
CA THR A 508 -0.75 3.78 -22.55
C THR A 508 -1.48 4.89 -23.29
N MET A 509 -2.49 5.52 -22.68
CA MET A 509 -3.20 6.60 -23.35
C MET A 509 -2.28 7.81 -23.61
N THR A 510 -1.39 8.17 -22.68
CA THR A 510 -0.40 9.23 -22.92
C THR A 510 0.47 8.91 -24.13
N HIS A 511 1.03 7.70 -24.19
CA HIS A 511 1.87 7.25 -25.29
C HIS A 511 1.17 7.39 -26.64
N GLU A 512 -0.07 6.89 -26.76
CA GLU A 512 -0.83 6.99 -28.02
C GLU A 512 -1.25 8.43 -28.36
N LEU A 513 -1.49 9.29 -27.37
CA LEU A 513 -1.76 10.70 -27.59
C LEU A 513 -0.51 11.45 -28.07
N PHE A 514 0.67 11.12 -27.57
CA PHE A 514 1.91 11.71 -28.06
C PHE A 514 2.23 11.26 -29.49
N HIS A 515 1.86 10.03 -29.88
CA HIS A 515 1.84 9.66 -31.30
C HIS A 515 0.94 10.59 -32.11
N ALA A 516 -0.27 10.89 -31.61
CA ALA A 516 -1.18 11.81 -32.28
C ALA A 516 -0.69 13.27 -32.28
N PHE A 517 0.19 13.66 -31.35
CA PHE A 517 0.86 14.96 -31.34
C PHE A 517 2.03 15.03 -32.32
N GLY A 518 2.51 13.89 -32.82
CA GLY A 518 3.56 13.79 -33.84
C GLY A 518 4.85 13.09 -33.39
N ALA A 519 4.89 12.54 -32.17
CA ALA A 519 6.02 11.74 -31.72
C ALA A 519 5.97 10.30 -32.28
N VAL A 520 7.08 9.61 -32.50
CA VAL A 520 8.43 10.15 -32.68
C VAL A 520 8.64 10.37 -34.17
N ALA A 521 9.06 11.58 -34.55
CA ALA A 521 9.28 11.90 -35.95
C ALA A 521 10.64 11.32 -36.45
N PRO A 522 10.77 10.90 -37.73
CA PRO A 522 12.01 10.33 -38.27
C PRO A 522 13.26 11.22 -38.25
N CYS A 523 13.10 12.49 -37.88
CA CYS A 523 14.19 13.45 -37.68
C CYS A 523 14.80 13.39 -36.28
N ALA A 524 14.17 12.70 -35.34
CA ALA A 524 14.66 12.52 -33.98
C ALA A 524 15.98 11.72 -33.98
N PRO A 525 16.99 12.15 -33.20
CA PRO A 525 18.29 11.48 -33.09
C PRO A 525 18.24 10.00 -32.78
N ASN A 526 17.32 9.58 -31.90
CA ASN A 526 17.20 8.20 -31.42
C ASN A 526 16.02 7.46 -32.07
N TYR A 527 15.51 7.96 -33.20
CA TYR A 527 14.40 7.34 -33.92
C TYR A 527 14.68 5.87 -34.27
N ALA A 528 13.89 4.97 -33.71
CA ALA A 528 13.90 3.55 -34.03
C ALA A 528 13.22 3.33 -35.39
N SER A 529 14.04 3.03 -36.42
CA SER A 529 13.54 2.63 -37.73
C SER A 529 13.54 1.11 -37.86
N ASP A 530 12.38 0.48 -37.70
CA ASP A 530 12.21 -0.96 -37.93
C ASP A 530 11.27 -1.26 -39.13
N ASP A 531 11.60 -2.33 -39.87
CA ASP A 531 10.78 -2.84 -40.99
C ASP A 531 9.44 -3.45 -40.51
N ASP A 532 9.35 -3.83 -39.23
CA ASP A 532 8.13 -4.31 -38.58
C ASP A 532 7.44 -3.09 -37.93
N GLY A 533 6.47 -2.51 -38.64
CA GLY A 533 5.92 -1.17 -38.37
C GLY A 533 5.20 -0.96 -37.03
N LEU A 534 5.31 -1.89 -36.08
CA LEU A 534 4.88 -1.73 -34.68
C LEU A 534 5.96 -1.09 -33.79
N LEU A 535 7.24 -1.21 -34.15
CA LEU A 535 8.38 -0.61 -33.41
C LEU A 535 8.92 0.66 -34.08
N SER A 536 8.47 0.94 -35.30
CA SER A 536 8.73 2.22 -35.97
C SER A 536 8.04 3.36 -35.20
N ALA A 537 8.55 4.58 -35.32
CA ALA A 537 8.03 5.78 -34.65
C ALA A 537 8.21 5.81 -33.12
N HIS A 538 9.25 5.13 -32.62
CA HIS A 538 9.66 5.06 -31.21
C HIS A 538 11.13 5.52 -31.05
N VAL A 539 11.66 5.49 -29.82
CA VAL A 539 13.10 5.65 -29.50
C VAL A 539 13.74 4.34 -29.04
N ASP A 540 15.05 4.17 -29.15
CA ASP A 540 15.76 2.93 -28.79
C ASP A 540 16.94 3.09 -27.80
N ASP A 541 17.12 4.27 -27.23
CA ASP A 541 18.30 4.65 -26.46
C ASP A 541 18.10 4.63 -24.94
N ASP A 542 16.92 5.03 -24.42
CA ASP A 542 16.59 4.95 -22.99
C ASP A 542 15.29 4.18 -22.69
N SER A 543 15.38 3.22 -21.77
CA SER A 543 14.23 2.44 -21.32
C SER A 543 13.21 3.21 -20.47
N ASN A 544 13.59 4.35 -19.90
CA ASN A 544 12.69 5.21 -19.13
C ASN A 544 11.83 6.11 -20.03
N ASP A 545 12.16 6.24 -21.32
CA ASP A 545 11.41 7.09 -22.24
C ASP A 545 9.99 6.57 -22.50
N LEU A 546 8.99 7.47 -22.52
CA LEU A 546 7.60 7.12 -22.81
C LEU A 546 7.44 6.41 -24.16
N MET A 547 8.26 6.76 -25.15
CA MET A 547 8.26 6.22 -26.50
C MET A 547 9.32 5.14 -26.72
N TYR A 548 9.86 4.53 -25.67
CA TYR A 548 10.83 3.46 -25.81
C TYR A 548 10.26 2.24 -26.55
N SER A 549 10.98 1.77 -27.56
CA SER A 549 10.63 0.63 -28.42
C SER A 549 10.86 -0.74 -27.77
N GLY A 550 11.58 -0.80 -26.65
CA GLY A 550 11.93 -2.09 -26.02
C GLY A 550 10.80 -2.73 -25.23
N ASP A 551 11.00 -3.99 -24.86
CA ASP A 551 9.99 -4.83 -24.20
C ASP A 551 9.80 -4.53 -22.70
N ARG A 552 10.60 -3.63 -22.14
CA ARG A 552 10.59 -3.27 -20.71
C ARG A 552 10.88 -1.80 -20.52
N PHE A 553 9.87 -1.08 -20.05
CA PHE A 553 10.06 0.25 -19.49
C PHE A 553 10.87 0.19 -18.19
N GLY A 554 11.74 1.17 -18.02
CA GLY A 554 12.36 1.46 -16.74
C GLY A 554 11.41 2.24 -15.82
N ILE A 555 11.87 2.47 -14.59
CA ILE A 555 11.10 3.16 -13.55
C ILE A 555 12.04 4.16 -12.88
N PRO A 556 11.70 5.46 -12.84
CA PRO A 556 10.46 6.08 -13.34
C PRO A 556 10.38 6.14 -14.88
N ILE A 557 9.17 6.27 -15.41
CA ILE A 557 8.94 6.62 -16.83
C ILE A 557 8.97 8.14 -16.94
N GLU A 558 9.71 8.64 -17.92
CA GLU A 558 9.86 10.06 -18.25
C GLU A 558 9.24 10.38 -19.61
N LEU A 559 8.95 11.68 -19.84
CA LEU A 559 8.20 12.09 -21.03
C LEU A 559 9.05 12.09 -22.30
N ASP A 560 10.29 12.54 -22.23
CA ASP A 560 11.30 12.55 -23.30
C ASP A 560 12.64 12.67 -22.55
N GLU A 561 13.29 11.54 -22.28
CA GLU A 561 14.46 11.50 -21.38
C GLU A 561 15.65 12.21 -22.03
N GLY A 562 15.92 13.44 -21.59
CA GLY A 562 16.97 14.28 -22.17
C GLY A 562 16.46 15.40 -23.05
N HIS A 563 15.14 15.42 -23.36
CA HIS A 563 14.50 16.42 -24.22
C HIS A 563 15.19 16.53 -25.59
N ASP A 564 15.49 15.38 -26.18
CA ASP A 564 16.31 15.30 -27.38
C ASP A 564 15.69 14.49 -28.51
N ASP A 565 14.40 14.12 -28.43
CA ASP A 565 13.72 13.39 -29.51
C ASP A 565 12.40 14.01 -30.02
N TYR A 566 11.44 14.33 -29.14
CA TYR A 566 10.10 14.77 -29.58
C TYR A 566 9.38 15.80 -28.69
N PHE A 567 9.91 16.20 -27.53
CA PHE A 567 9.28 17.14 -26.61
C PHE A 567 10.26 18.16 -26.02
N ASP A 568 9.97 19.44 -26.27
CA ASP A 568 10.74 20.61 -25.80
C ASP A 568 12.23 20.53 -26.14
N HIS A 569 12.50 20.20 -27.41
CA HIS A 569 13.83 19.97 -27.93
C HIS A 569 14.29 21.11 -28.86
N ASP A 570 15.58 21.17 -29.18
CA ASP A 570 16.14 22.16 -30.12
C ASP A 570 16.41 21.60 -31.55
N ILE A 571 15.81 20.47 -31.94
CA ILE A 571 16.08 19.83 -33.25
C ILE A 571 15.45 20.63 -34.41
N PRO A 572 16.27 21.23 -35.31
CA PRO A 572 15.73 22.08 -36.36
C PRO A 572 14.90 21.32 -37.39
N GLY A 573 13.64 21.74 -37.57
CA GLY A 573 12.73 21.17 -38.57
C GLY A 573 12.12 19.83 -38.18
N CYS A 574 12.30 19.40 -36.92
CA CYS A 574 11.55 18.28 -36.35
C CYS A 574 10.27 18.76 -35.66
N VAL A 575 9.27 17.89 -35.57
CA VAL A 575 8.03 18.21 -34.87
C VAL A 575 8.33 18.18 -33.38
N ASP A 576 8.08 19.30 -32.71
CA ASP A 576 8.13 19.38 -31.25
C ASP A 576 6.71 19.27 -30.69
N THR A 577 6.43 18.20 -29.96
CA THR A 577 5.12 17.97 -29.34
C THR A 577 4.79 18.98 -28.24
N ALA A 578 5.77 19.72 -27.73
CA ALA A 578 5.54 20.86 -26.84
C ALA A 578 4.82 22.02 -27.54
N ASP A 579 4.79 22.05 -28.88
CA ASP A 579 4.04 23.02 -29.69
C ASP A 579 2.67 22.50 -30.16
N SER A 580 2.26 21.31 -29.70
CA SER A 580 0.97 20.71 -30.04
C SER A 580 -0.20 21.64 -29.67
N PRO A 581 -1.18 21.87 -30.57
CA PRO A 581 -2.34 22.69 -30.28
C PRO A 581 -3.29 22.03 -29.26
N TYR A 582 -3.08 20.75 -28.96
CA TYR A 582 -3.83 19.97 -27.98
C TYR A 582 -3.22 20.01 -26.57
N LEU A 583 -2.08 20.70 -26.41
CA LEU A 583 -1.42 20.92 -25.13
C LEU A 583 -1.60 22.38 -24.72
N GLU A 584 -1.85 22.62 -23.42
CA GLU A 584 -1.99 23.98 -22.90
C GLU A 584 -0.77 24.84 -23.28
N PRO A 585 -0.95 26.13 -23.61
CA PRO A 585 0.15 26.99 -24.03
C PRO A 585 1.14 27.25 -22.88
N ARG A 586 2.39 27.57 -23.23
CA ARG A 586 3.38 28.06 -22.24
C ARG A 586 2.88 29.38 -21.63
N GLY A 587 2.96 29.51 -20.31
CA GLY A 587 2.49 30.67 -19.53
C GLY A 587 3.34 31.92 -19.67
#